data_AF-Q7MKH2-F1
#
_entry.id   AF-Q7MKH2-F1
#
_cell.length_a   1.000
_cell.length_b   1.000
_cell.length_c   1.000
_cell.angle_alpha   90.00
_cell.angle_beta   90.00
_cell.angle_gamma   90.00
#
_symmetry.space_group_name_H-M   'P 1'
#
loop_
_entity.id
_entity.type
_entity.pdbx_description
1 polymer ?
#
loop_
_entity_poly.entity_id
_entity_poly.type
_entity_poly.pdbx_seq_one_letter_code
_entity_poly.pdbx_strand_id
1 'polypeptide(L)'
;MKYINKMKQIEIAEILKFSDSLESENSEQTYHKSYRYFVQYFADKSTFTEQELVIGANLTYGWMPTIMNFKASNFEDALHIVNKAKLAERISTDELVALKSLINNSLVGVSKLLHFINPSVYAIWDSRVCHFLLGTSYKHIIEKPDLYWEYLNLCERVSKDPAFKPIHSSFENSVKYKVSAFRVVEQLMFINSHTTVAKF
;
A
#
# COMPACT_ATOMS: atom_id res chain seq x y z
N MET A 1 14.37 2.94 -15.07
CA MET A 1 15.72 2.47 -14.68
C MET A 1 16.32 3.26 -13.50
N LYS A 2 16.54 4.59 -13.58
CA LYS A 2 17.15 5.38 -12.48
C LYS A 2 16.47 5.19 -11.11
N TYR A 3 15.15 5.35 -11.01
CA TYR A 3 14.42 5.23 -9.73
C TYR A 3 14.38 3.81 -9.18
N ILE A 4 14.26 2.81 -10.05
CA ILE A 4 14.29 1.39 -9.68
C ILE A 4 15.63 1.04 -9.05
N ASN A 5 16.74 1.43 -9.69
CA ASN A 5 18.07 1.16 -9.16
C ASN A 5 18.29 1.84 -7.80
N LYS A 6 17.79 3.08 -7.63
CA LYS A 6 17.82 3.76 -6.33
C LYS A 6 17.08 2.96 -5.26
N MET A 7 15.86 2.51 -5.56
CA MET A 7 15.05 1.74 -4.60
C MET A 7 15.72 0.42 -4.18
N LYS A 8 16.41 -0.25 -5.12
CA LYS A 8 17.18 -1.46 -4.83
C LYS A 8 18.35 -1.22 -3.86
N GLN A 9 18.95 -0.04 -3.92
CA GLN A 9 20.09 0.38 -3.11
C GLN A 9 19.72 0.94 -1.73
N ILE A 10 18.43 1.10 -1.43
CA ILE A 10 18.00 1.56 -0.10
C ILE A 10 18.37 0.48 0.92
N GLU A 11 19.13 0.90 1.93
CA GLU A 11 19.51 0.04 3.04
C GLU A 11 18.36 -0.07 4.03
N ILE A 12 18.12 -1.26 4.57
CA ILE A 12 17.00 -1.51 5.50
C ILE A 12 17.11 -0.60 6.74
N ALA A 13 18.34 -0.40 7.23
CA ALA A 13 18.62 0.50 8.35
C ALA A 13 18.22 1.96 8.09
N GLU A 14 18.19 2.41 6.83
CA GLU A 14 17.75 3.78 6.49
C GLU A 14 16.24 3.97 6.68
N ILE A 15 15.47 2.88 6.69
CA ILE A 15 14.03 2.87 6.97
C ILE A 15 13.79 2.63 8.45
N LEU A 16 14.42 1.61 9.04
CA LEU A 16 14.14 1.20 10.42
C LEU A 16 14.60 2.22 11.47
N LYS A 17 15.55 3.11 11.14
CA LYS A 17 15.96 4.21 12.04
C LYS A 17 14.83 5.17 12.42
N PHE A 18 13.69 5.10 11.72
CA PHE A 18 12.51 5.92 12.01
C PHE A 18 11.50 5.20 12.91
N SER A 19 11.83 4.07 13.54
CA SER A 19 10.93 3.30 14.40
C SER A 19 10.20 4.14 15.45
N ASP A 20 10.90 5.09 16.04
CA ASP A 20 10.40 5.88 17.17
C ASP A 20 9.22 6.78 16.75
N SER A 21 9.10 7.11 15.45
CA SER A 21 7.96 7.90 14.97
C SER A 21 6.62 7.17 15.12
N LEU A 22 6.63 5.84 15.18
CA LEU A 22 5.43 5.01 15.33
C LEU A 22 4.78 5.16 16.71
N GLU A 23 5.52 5.62 17.73
CA GLU A 23 4.99 5.80 19.09
C GLU A 23 3.96 6.94 19.18
N SER A 24 4.01 7.87 18.23
CA SER A 24 3.10 9.02 18.15
C SER A 24 1.75 8.71 17.50
N GLU A 25 1.59 7.51 16.92
CA GLU A 25 0.37 7.14 16.21
C GLU A 25 -0.80 6.87 17.19
N ASN A 26 -1.93 7.51 16.92
CA ASN A 26 -3.14 7.36 17.73
C ASN A 26 -4.17 6.52 16.97
N SER A 27 -4.54 5.37 17.55
CA SER A 27 -5.47 4.40 16.97
C SER A 27 -6.87 4.94 16.69
N GLU A 28 -7.29 6.02 17.35
CA GLU A 28 -8.60 6.66 17.13
C GLU A 28 -8.59 7.71 16.03
N GLN A 29 -7.42 8.05 15.46
CA GLN A 29 -7.37 8.89 14.28
C GLN A 29 -8.04 8.21 13.07
N THR A 30 -8.59 9.04 12.19
CA THR A 30 -9.42 8.63 11.05
C THR A 30 -8.80 7.49 10.23
N TYR A 31 -7.50 7.56 9.93
CA TYR A 31 -6.84 6.54 9.12
C TYR A 31 -6.78 5.18 9.81
N HIS A 32 -6.32 5.07 11.06
CA HIS A 32 -6.30 3.80 11.78
C HIS A 32 -7.70 3.23 12.00
N LYS A 33 -8.64 4.10 12.39
CA LYS A 33 -10.01 3.70 12.66
C LYS A 33 -10.69 3.14 11.43
N SER A 34 -10.59 3.81 10.28
CA SER A 34 -11.17 3.32 9.03
C SER A 34 -10.40 2.12 8.47
N TYR A 35 -9.07 2.12 8.58
CA TYR A 35 -8.20 1.03 8.13
C TYR A 35 -8.63 -0.33 8.69
N ARG A 36 -8.85 -0.40 10.02
CA ARG A 36 -9.24 -1.66 10.67
C ARG A 36 -10.52 -2.24 10.06
N TYR A 37 -11.48 -1.38 9.76
CA TYR A 37 -12.77 -1.80 9.20
C TYR A 37 -12.66 -2.14 7.72
N PHE A 38 -11.83 -1.42 6.96
CA PHE A 38 -11.63 -1.70 5.55
C PHE A 38 -10.96 -3.06 5.35
N VAL A 39 -9.87 -3.33 6.08
CA VAL A 39 -9.20 -4.64 6.02
C VAL A 39 -10.13 -5.76 6.50
N GLN A 40 -10.83 -5.58 7.62
CA GLN A 40 -11.77 -6.58 8.13
C GLN A 40 -12.88 -6.88 7.12
N TYR A 41 -13.45 -5.84 6.49
CA TYR A 41 -14.50 -5.98 5.49
C TYR A 41 -14.11 -6.94 4.35
N PHE A 42 -12.89 -6.82 3.82
CA PHE A 42 -12.42 -7.73 2.77
C PHE A 42 -11.97 -9.09 3.32
N ALA A 43 -11.41 -9.13 4.53
CA ALA A 43 -11.01 -10.38 5.17
C ALA A 43 -12.19 -11.35 5.35
N ASP A 44 -13.36 -10.82 5.72
CA ASP A 44 -14.58 -11.59 5.99
C ASP A 44 -15.24 -12.21 4.75
N LYS A 45 -14.77 -11.88 3.54
CA LYS A 45 -15.37 -12.33 2.28
C LYS A 45 -14.53 -13.43 1.66
N SER A 46 -15.11 -14.59 1.36
CA SER A 46 -14.40 -15.68 0.66
C SER A 46 -14.14 -15.34 -0.82
N THR A 47 -15.11 -14.69 -1.46
CA THR A 47 -15.05 -14.20 -2.84
C THR A 47 -15.65 -12.81 -2.90
N PHE A 48 -15.23 -12.02 -3.88
CA PHE A 48 -15.78 -10.71 -4.16
C PHE A 48 -16.75 -10.78 -5.33
N THR A 49 -17.84 -10.03 -5.23
CA THR A 49 -18.73 -9.72 -6.34
C THR A 49 -18.47 -8.30 -6.84
N GLU A 50 -19.16 -7.88 -7.91
CA GLU A 50 -19.13 -6.48 -8.35
C GLU A 50 -19.50 -5.51 -7.22
N GLN A 51 -20.40 -5.90 -6.31
CA GLN A 51 -20.77 -5.09 -5.14
C GLN A 51 -19.56 -4.81 -4.24
N GLU A 52 -18.77 -5.83 -3.89
CA GLU A 52 -17.54 -5.65 -3.10
C GLU A 52 -16.50 -4.82 -3.84
N LEU A 53 -16.37 -4.96 -5.16
CA LEU A 53 -15.47 -4.13 -5.97
C LEU A 53 -15.89 -2.66 -5.93
N VAL A 54 -17.19 -2.38 -6.11
CA VAL A 54 -17.73 -1.01 -6.09
C VAL A 54 -17.59 -0.38 -4.71
N ILE A 55 -17.96 -1.10 -3.65
CA ILE A 55 -17.79 -0.62 -2.27
C ILE A 55 -16.30 -0.37 -2.01
N GLY A 56 -15.44 -1.34 -2.33
CA GLY A 56 -14.02 -1.27 -2.10
C GLY A 56 -13.31 -0.09 -2.75
N ALA A 57 -13.65 0.19 -4.01
CA ALA A 57 -13.15 1.35 -4.72
C ALA A 57 -13.57 2.64 -3.99
N ASN A 58 -14.84 2.76 -3.56
CA ASN A 58 -15.31 3.94 -2.85
C ASN A 58 -14.68 4.11 -1.46
N LEU A 59 -14.49 3.02 -0.69
CA LEU A 59 -13.77 3.07 0.59
C LEU A 59 -12.36 3.64 0.41
N THR A 60 -11.66 3.19 -0.63
CA THR A 60 -10.32 3.65 -0.99
C THR A 60 -10.27 5.15 -1.26
N TYR A 61 -11.22 5.66 -2.03
CA TYR A 61 -11.28 7.09 -2.35
C TYR A 61 -11.81 7.94 -1.19
N GLY A 62 -12.36 7.34 -0.12
CA GLY A 62 -12.59 8.02 1.15
C GLY A 62 -11.30 8.54 1.82
N TRP A 63 -10.13 8.01 1.43
CA TRP A 63 -8.81 8.49 1.87
C TRP A 63 -8.15 9.46 0.88
N MET A 64 -8.84 9.84 -0.20
CA MET A 64 -8.27 10.65 -1.27
C MET A 64 -9.13 11.88 -1.53
N PRO A 65 -8.54 13.03 -1.91
CA PRO A 65 -9.32 14.23 -2.21
C PRO A 65 -10.09 14.16 -3.54
N THR A 66 -9.88 13.09 -4.33
CA THR A 66 -10.49 12.91 -5.64
C THR A 66 -11.73 12.03 -5.55
N ILE A 67 -12.81 12.38 -6.24
CA ILE A 67 -14.00 11.54 -6.32
C ILE A 67 -13.70 10.27 -7.12
N MET A 68 -14.15 9.12 -6.62
CA MET A 68 -14.03 7.83 -7.29
C MET A 68 -14.83 7.86 -8.60
N ASN A 69 -14.20 7.47 -9.71
CA ASN A 69 -14.89 7.18 -10.96
C ASN A 69 -14.34 5.90 -11.60
N PHE A 70 -15.24 5.07 -12.11
CA PHE A 70 -14.88 4.01 -13.04
C PHE A 70 -14.62 4.61 -14.42
N LYS A 71 -13.44 4.32 -14.98
CA LYS A 71 -12.98 4.87 -16.27
C LYS A 71 -13.11 3.88 -17.43
N ALA A 72 -13.46 2.64 -17.13
CA ALA A 72 -13.74 1.57 -18.07
C ALA A 72 -14.99 0.80 -17.63
N SER A 73 -15.47 -0.10 -18.49
CA SER A 73 -16.66 -0.94 -18.23
C SER A 73 -16.32 -2.43 -18.03
N ASN A 74 -15.03 -2.78 -17.98
CA ASN A 74 -14.59 -4.17 -17.92
C ASN A 74 -14.54 -4.68 -16.47
N PHE A 75 -15.72 -4.79 -15.84
CA PHE A 75 -15.85 -5.22 -14.45
C PHE A 75 -15.60 -6.72 -14.26
N GLU A 76 -15.87 -7.55 -15.26
CA GLU A 76 -15.64 -9.00 -15.19
C GLU A 76 -14.16 -9.33 -15.03
N ASP A 77 -13.30 -8.75 -15.87
CA ASP A 77 -11.85 -8.92 -15.74
C ASP A 77 -11.34 -8.37 -14.40
N ALA A 78 -11.80 -7.19 -13.99
CA ALA A 78 -11.43 -6.62 -12.70
C ALA A 78 -11.85 -7.53 -11.53
N LEU A 79 -13.01 -8.18 -11.63
CA LEU A 79 -13.51 -9.11 -10.62
C LEU A 79 -12.63 -10.36 -10.50
N HIS A 80 -12.20 -10.91 -11.63
CA HIS A 80 -11.25 -12.01 -11.66
C HIS A 80 -9.94 -11.61 -10.96
N ILE A 81 -9.43 -10.42 -11.29
CA ILE A 81 -8.16 -9.91 -10.76
C ILE A 81 -8.24 -9.65 -9.24
N VAL A 82 -9.30 -9.03 -8.71
CA VAL A 82 -9.40 -8.77 -7.27
C VAL A 82 -9.57 -10.05 -6.45
N ASN A 83 -10.26 -11.06 -7.00
CA ASN A 83 -10.36 -12.37 -6.36
C ASN A 83 -9.00 -13.09 -6.36
N LYS A 84 -8.24 -12.99 -7.46
CA LYS A 84 -6.85 -13.47 -7.51
C LYS A 84 -5.95 -12.73 -6.51
N ALA A 85 -6.11 -11.41 -6.36
CA ALA A 85 -5.34 -10.61 -5.41
C ALA A 85 -5.54 -11.00 -3.94
N LYS A 86 -6.64 -11.71 -3.62
CA LYS A 86 -6.88 -12.26 -2.27
C LYS A 86 -5.93 -13.42 -1.93
N LEU A 87 -5.35 -14.07 -2.94
CA LEU A 87 -4.42 -15.19 -2.78
C LEU A 87 -3.02 -14.72 -2.37
N ALA A 88 -2.15 -15.66 -2.00
CA ALA A 88 -0.78 -15.36 -1.57
C ALA A 88 0.12 -14.83 -2.70
N GLU A 89 -0.22 -15.11 -3.96
CA GLU A 89 0.56 -14.68 -5.12
C GLU A 89 0.15 -13.29 -5.58
N ARG A 90 1.13 -12.51 -6.05
CA ARG A 90 0.87 -11.19 -6.64
C ARG A 90 0.17 -11.35 -7.99
N ILE A 91 -0.73 -10.42 -8.30
CA ILE A 91 -1.24 -10.24 -9.65
C ILE A 91 -0.11 -9.79 -10.60
N SER A 92 -0.29 -10.02 -11.89
CA SER A 92 0.66 -9.63 -12.92
C SER A 92 0.64 -8.11 -13.17
N THR A 93 1.65 -7.61 -13.88
CA THR A 93 1.68 -6.21 -14.32
C THR A 93 0.49 -5.87 -15.21
N ASP A 94 0.08 -6.76 -16.11
CA ASP A 94 -1.05 -6.53 -17.01
C ASP A 94 -2.37 -6.47 -16.24
N GLU A 95 -2.53 -7.36 -15.25
CA GLU A 95 -3.69 -7.35 -14.34
C GLU A 95 -3.74 -6.07 -13.49
N LEU A 96 -2.59 -5.60 -12.99
CA LEU A 96 -2.49 -4.32 -12.28
C LEU A 96 -2.87 -3.14 -13.19
N VAL A 97 -2.42 -3.15 -14.44
CA VAL A 97 -2.73 -2.12 -15.44
C VAL A 97 -4.23 -2.15 -15.81
N ALA A 98 -4.84 -3.33 -15.90
CA ALA A 98 -6.28 -3.49 -16.11
C ALA A 98 -7.11 -2.94 -14.94
N LEU A 99 -6.73 -3.25 -13.69
CA LEU A 99 -7.39 -2.63 -12.52
C LEU A 99 -7.24 -1.12 -12.50
N LYS A 100 -6.03 -0.62 -12.83
CA LYS A 100 -5.75 0.81 -12.90
C LYS A 100 -6.62 1.48 -13.96
N SER A 101 -6.79 0.87 -15.13
CA SER A 101 -7.60 1.44 -16.20
C SER A 101 -9.08 1.56 -15.83
N LEU A 102 -9.59 0.63 -15.00
CA LEU A 102 -10.93 0.70 -14.44
C LEU A 102 -11.03 1.76 -13.33
N ILE A 103 -10.12 1.73 -12.35
CA ILE A 103 -10.22 2.52 -11.11
C ILE A 103 -9.49 3.85 -11.26
N ASN A 104 -10.22 4.86 -11.71
CA ASN A 104 -9.78 6.26 -11.78
C ASN A 104 -8.47 6.52 -12.56
N ASN A 105 -7.96 5.53 -13.33
CA ASN A 105 -6.64 5.58 -13.96
C ASN A 105 -5.49 5.84 -12.96
N SER A 106 -5.61 5.34 -11.72
CA SER A 106 -4.65 5.63 -10.65
C SER A 106 -4.09 4.39 -9.95
N LEU A 107 -2.78 4.22 -10.04
CA LEU A 107 -2.02 3.21 -9.30
C LEU A 107 -2.08 3.44 -7.79
N VAL A 108 -2.15 4.70 -7.35
CA VAL A 108 -2.31 5.04 -5.93
C VAL A 108 -3.63 4.50 -5.39
N GLY A 109 -4.72 4.68 -6.12
CA GLY A 109 -6.03 4.11 -5.77
C GLY A 109 -5.99 2.58 -5.78
N VAL A 110 -5.48 1.97 -6.85
CA VAL A 110 -5.41 0.51 -6.95
C VAL A 110 -4.55 -0.11 -5.84
N SER A 111 -3.39 0.47 -5.51
CA SER A 111 -2.53 -0.07 -4.44
C SER A 111 -3.21 -0.08 -3.07
N LYS A 112 -4.05 0.91 -2.77
CA LYS A 112 -4.84 0.97 -1.53
C LYS A 112 -5.91 -0.10 -1.51
N LEU A 113 -6.65 -0.26 -2.61
CA LEU A 113 -7.65 -1.32 -2.73
C LEU A 113 -7.00 -2.71 -2.56
N LEU A 114 -5.90 -2.96 -3.27
CA LEU A 114 -5.15 -4.21 -3.16
C LEU A 114 -4.64 -4.45 -1.73
N HIS A 115 -4.16 -3.41 -1.05
CA HIS A 115 -3.74 -3.52 0.35
C HIS A 115 -4.91 -3.85 1.28
N PHE A 116 -6.10 -3.26 1.08
CA PHE A 116 -7.25 -3.62 1.90
C PHE A 116 -7.73 -5.05 1.64
N ILE A 117 -7.63 -5.53 0.39
CA ILE A 117 -7.97 -6.91 0.01
C ILE A 117 -7.00 -7.91 0.64
N ASN A 118 -5.69 -7.64 0.54
CA ASN A 118 -4.65 -8.52 1.04
C ASN A 118 -3.42 -7.74 1.53
N PRO A 119 -3.44 -7.29 2.80
CA PRO A 119 -2.38 -6.46 3.36
C PRO A 119 -1.06 -7.21 3.58
N SER A 120 -1.06 -8.54 3.44
CA SER A 120 0.15 -9.37 3.55
C SER A 120 0.94 -9.43 2.25
N VAL A 121 0.32 -9.11 1.11
CA VAL A 121 0.94 -9.19 -0.23
C VAL A 121 1.19 -7.81 -0.83
N TYR A 122 0.29 -6.87 -0.57
CA TYR A 122 0.35 -5.52 -1.12
C TYR A 122 0.54 -4.50 0.01
N ALA A 123 1.37 -3.49 -0.23
CA ALA A 123 1.50 -2.30 0.61
C ALA A 123 0.86 -1.11 -0.10
N ILE A 124 0.45 -0.10 0.67
CA ILE A 124 -0.11 1.13 0.13
C ILE A 124 1.00 1.92 -0.56
N TRP A 125 0.75 2.33 -1.80
CA TRP A 125 1.64 3.20 -2.56
C TRP A 125 0.99 4.56 -2.75
N ASP A 126 1.63 5.61 -2.24
CA ASP A 126 1.11 6.97 -2.35
C ASP A 126 2.24 8.00 -2.51
N SER A 127 1.85 9.28 -2.62
CA SER A 127 2.80 10.36 -2.86
C SER A 127 3.74 10.60 -1.68
N ARG A 128 3.31 10.33 -0.46
CA ARG A 128 4.13 10.47 0.76
C ARG A 128 5.20 9.39 0.81
N VAL A 129 4.82 8.14 0.59
CA VAL A 129 5.74 7.00 0.50
C VAL A 129 6.72 7.19 -0.67
N CYS A 130 6.22 7.60 -1.84
CA CYS A 130 7.07 7.87 -3.00
C CYS A 130 8.08 9.01 -2.73
N HIS A 131 7.65 10.08 -2.06
CA HIS A 131 8.53 11.17 -1.68
C HIS A 131 9.59 10.71 -0.68
N PHE A 132 9.20 9.95 0.36
CA PHE A 132 10.14 9.41 1.33
C PHE A 132 11.25 8.58 0.66
N LEU A 133 10.89 7.74 -0.30
CA LEU A 133 11.84 6.85 -0.96
C LEU A 133 12.70 7.55 -2.01
N LEU A 134 12.15 8.53 -2.74
CA LEU A 134 12.76 9.06 -3.97
C LEU A 134 12.95 10.58 -3.97
N GLY A 135 12.55 11.30 -2.93
CA GLY A 135 12.56 12.76 -2.87
C GLY A 135 11.57 13.45 -3.81
N THR A 136 10.75 12.70 -4.55
CA THR A 136 9.75 13.22 -5.49
C THR A 136 8.58 12.26 -5.64
N SER A 137 7.43 12.82 -5.96
CA SER A 137 6.17 12.08 -6.16
C SER A 137 5.44 12.53 -7.43
N TYR A 138 6.18 12.96 -8.47
CA TYR A 138 5.57 13.38 -9.72
C TYR A 138 4.66 12.28 -10.32
N LYS A 139 3.54 12.69 -10.91
CA LYS A 139 2.52 11.76 -11.45
C LYS A 139 3.11 10.70 -12.39
N HIS A 140 4.03 11.08 -13.28
CA HIS A 140 4.67 10.17 -14.22
C HIS A 140 5.63 9.16 -13.57
N ILE A 141 5.97 9.33 -12.29
CA ILE A 141 6.80 8.42 -11.50
C ILE A 141 5.89 7.49 -10.71
N ILE A 142 4.98 8.06 -9.92
CA ILE A 142 4.12 7.31 -9.00
C ILE A 142 3.16 6.36 -9.72
N GLU A 143 2.81 6.65 -10.98
CA GLU A 143 1.91 5.83 -11.79
C GLU A 143 2.61 4.68 -12.55
N LYS A 144 3.90 4.41 -12.27
CA LYS A 144 4.69 3.35 -12.93
C LYS A 144 4.55 2.00 -12.21
N PRO A 145 3.99 0.96 -12.86
CA PRO A 145 3.88 -0.38 -12.27
C PRO A 145 5.19 -0.97 -11.76
N ASP A 146 6.27 -0.91 -12.56
CA ASP A 146 7.56 -1.48 -12.18
C ASP A 146 8.10 -0.88 -10.88
N LEU A 147 7.85 0.41 -10.65
CA LEU A 147 8.30 1.08 -9.43
C LEU A 147 7.49 0.61 -8.22
N TYR A 148 6.19 0.37 -8.39
CA TYR A 148 5.35 -0.21 -7.34
C TYR A 148 5.79 -1.63 -6.99
N TRP A 149 6.15 -2.45 -7.98
CA TRP A 149 6.66 -3.80 -7.71
C TRP A 149 7.99 -3.80 -6.96
N GLU A 150 8.90 -2.92 -7.34
CA GLU A 150 10.17 -2.75 -6.61
C GLU A 150 9.94 -2.23 -5.19
N TYR A 151 8.92 -1.42 -4.98
CA TYR A 151 8.52 -0.98 -3.65
C TYR A 151 8.02 -2.15 -2.80
N LEU A 152 7.19 -3.03 -3.35
CA LEU A 152 6.74 -4.23 -2.61
C LEU A 152 7.91 -5.18 -2.30
N ASN A 153 8.90 -5.29 -3.19
CA ASN A 153 10.13 -6.05 -2.91
C ASN A 153 10.93 -5.43 -1.76
N LEU A 154 10.97 -4.10 -1.68
CA LEU A 154 11.58 -3.40 -0.54
C LEU A 154 10.80 -3.66 0.75
N CYS A 155 9.47 -3.57 0.74
CA CYS A 155 8.64 -3.91 1.89
C CYS A 155 8.90 -5.33 2.40
N GLU A 156 9.01 -6.29 1.47
CA GLU A 156 9.33 -7.67 1.78
C GLU A 156 10.70 -7.80 2.44
N ARG A 157 11.74 -7.18 1.85
CA ARG A 157 13.09 -7.17 2.43
C ARG A 157 13.10 -6.61 3.84
N VAL A 158 12.47 -5.46 4.07
CA VAL A 158 12.39 -4.82 5.39
C VAL A 158 11.65 -5.70 6.39
N SER A 159 10.52 -6.29 5.98
CA SER A 159 9.73 -7.16 6.85
C SER A 159 10.44 -8.44 7.29
N LYS A 160 11.44 -8.90 6.51
CA LYS A 160 12.24 -10.09 6.79
C LYS A 160 13.46 -9.79 7.66
N ASP A 161 13.79 -8.52 7.88
CA ASP A 161 14.93 -8.14 8.71
C ASP A 161 14.66 -8.48 10.19
N PRO A 162 15.59 -9.12 10.90
CA PRO A 162 15.41 -9.43 12.33
C PRO A 162 15.10 -8.22 13.21
N ALA A 163 15.63 -7.03 12.87
CA ALA A 163 15.39 -5.80 13.62
C ALA A 163 13.96 -5.27 13.43
N PHE A 164 13.26 -5.67 12.37
CA PHE A 164 11.88 -5.25 12.14
C PHE A 164 10.89 -5.94 13.09
N LYS A 165 11.14 -7.19 13.50
CA LYS A 165 10.23 -7.96 14.36
C LYS A 165 9.85 -7.23 15.67
N PRO A 166 10.80 -6.73 16.49
CA PRO A 166 10.44 -5.99 17.70
C PRO A 166 9.69 -4.68 17.40
N ILE A 167 10.01 -3.99 16.30
CA ILE A 167 9.32 -2.76 15.88
C ILE A 167 7.85 -3.07 15.56
N HIS A 168 7.60 -4.12 14.79
CA HIS A 168 6.26 -4.55 14.44
C HIS A 168 5.45 -4.93 15.68
N SER A 169 6.01 -5.74 16.58
CA SER A 169 5.33 -6.10 17.83
C SER A 169 5.02 -4.90 18.72
N SER A 170 5.95 -3.93 18.82
CA SER A 170 5.73 -2.69 19.57
C SER A 170 4.55 -1.90 19.00
N PHE A 171 4.49 -1.78 17.67
CA PHE A 171 3.43 -1.04 17.01
C PHE A 171 2.05 -1.70 17.15
N GLU A 172 1.94 -3.03 17.02
CA GLU A 172 0.66 -3.72 17.27
C GLU A 172 0.17 -3.50 18.70
N ASN A 173 1.07 -3.49 19.67
CA ASN A 173 0.75 -3.23 21.07
C ASN A 173 0.26 -1.79 21.28
N SER A 174 0.84 -0.80 20.59
CA SER A 174 0.43 0.60 20.72
C SER A 174 -0.95 0.84 20.12
N VAL A 175 -1.21 0.30 18.93
CA VAL A 175 -2.48 0.51 18.21
C VAL A 175 -3.60 -0.43 18.65
N LYS A 176 -3.28 -1.50 19.40
CA LYS A 176 -4.22 -2.48 19.99
C LYS A 176 -5.05 -3.27 18.96
N TYR A 177 -4.51 -3.49 17.78
CA TYR A 177 -5.05 -4.44 16.79
C TYR A 177 -3.92 -5.02 15.94
N LYS A 178 -4.19 -6.14 15.26
CA LYS A 178 -3.21 -6.78 14.38
C LYS A 178 -3.00 -5.95 13.11
N VAL A 179 -1.75 -5.76 12.75
CA VAL A 179 -1.34 -4.97 11.58
C VAL A 179 -0.43 -5.83 10.71
N SER A 180 -0.58 -5.81 9.40
CA SER A 180 0.34 -6.55 8.53
C SER A 180 1.74 -5.92 8.57
N ALA A 181 2.77 -6.73 8.37
CA ALA A 181 4.15 -6.22 8.30
C ALA A 181 4.28 -5.11 7.24
N PHE A 182 3.64 -5.28 6.08
CA PHE A 182 3.68 -4.30 4.98
C PHE A 182 3.03 -2.98 5.37
N ARG A 183 1.95 -2.99 6.17
CA ARG A 183 1.36 -1.76 6.70
C ARG A 183 2.29 -1.04 7.67
N VAL A 184 3.03 -1.76 8.52
CA VAL A 184 4.00 -1.11 9.43
C VAL A 184 5.17 -0.50 8.67
N VAL A 185 5.72 -1.22 7.69
CA VAL A 185 6.78 -0.69 6.81
C VAL A 185 6.30 0.55 6.06
N GLU A 186 5.09 0.51 5.52
CA GLU A 186 4.50 1.66 4.86
C GLU A 186 4.27 2.85 5.82
N GLN A 187 3.79 2.61 7.04
CA GLN A 187 3.58 3.67 8.04
C GLN A 187 4.87 4.39 8.42
N LEU A 188 5.99 3.66 8.57
CA LEU A 188 7.31 4.26 8.77
C LEU A 188 7.63 5.29 7.68
N MET A 189 7.34 4.96 6.42
CA MET A 189 7.60 5.85 5.28
C MET A 189 6.59 6.99 5.20
N PHE A 190 5.31 6.71 5.47
CA PHE A 190 4.21 7.66 5.39
C PHE A 190 4.33 8.78 6.42
N ILE A 191 4.63 8.45 7.68
CA ILE A 191 4.79 9.43 8.77
C ILE A 191 6.02 10.31 8.54
N ASN A 192 7.09 9.72 8.02
CA ASN A 192 8.37 10.40 7.78
C ASN A 192 8.46 11.02 6.38
N SER A 193 7.34 11.23 5.68
CA SER A 193 7.33 11.71 4.30
C SER A 193 7.84 13.15 4.09
N HIS A 194 8.23 13.85 5.15
CA HIS A 194 8.88 15.16 5.09
C HIS A 194 10.40 15.04 4.89
N THR A 195 10.96 13.83 5.00
CA THR A 195 12.36 13.52 4.70
C THR A 195 12.46 12.59 3.49
N THR A 196 13.69 12.33 3.03
CA THR A 196 14.00 11.39 1.95
C THR A 196 15.17 10.49 2.33
N VAL A 197 15.08 9.20 2.02
CA VAL A 197 16.20 8.25 2.15
C VAL A 197 17.04 8.16 0.87
N ALA A 198 16.51 8.59 -0.28
CA ALA A 198 17.31 8.66 -1.50
C ALA A 198 18.41 9.72 -1.37
N LYS A 199 19.66 9.27 -1.46
CA LYS A 199 20.82 10.13 -1.65
C LYS A 199 20.87 10.57 -3.13
N PHE A 200 21.10 11.86 -3.35
CA PHE A 200 21.20 12.49 -4.69
C PHE A 200 22.59 13.07 -4.89
#